data_AF-A0A1G0FGA9-F1
#
_entry.id   AF-A0A1G0FGA9-F1
#
_cell.length_a   1.000
_cell.length_b   1.000
_cell.length_c   1.000
_cell.angle_alpha   90.00
_cell.angle_beta   90.00
_cell.angle_gamma   90.00
#
_symmetry.space_group_name_H-M   'P 1'
#
loop_
_entity.id
_entity.type
_entity.pdbx_description
1 polymer ?
#
loop_
_entity_poly.entity_id
_entity_poly.type
_entity_poly.pdbx_seq_one_letter_code
_entity_poly.pdbx_strand_id
1 'polypeptide(L)'
;MRTQAIDFASRFCLRFPSIIQAAVVEEITTPKLVAAVSNANGLGSFATGLLSTEQVQSGIRKIKQLTTKPFITNLVIPNKTRKDDSLFSPPKDNFDGIIEVLLSENVPIVSFIFGNPEPTLISRFKEKKIYLIGTASSLEEAKTLSESGIDAIVAQGHAAGGYREKFFSLPRHAYVDTLTLVPQLANNIERPIIAAGGIVEGRSIAAVFALGAAAVQMGTAFLATEESGQSSTYLTRKNLTVAQLLEQLYGEFIESTTQNVIRRKQLNTKTLDELRLMCDQHKVDYKLFEDKIPLKTAKSGVAEYGISLSEAAPTLIIKTDEGMIAAIIRGDTRVSFNKLKELLKTKNIRLAKPEEIYNLTNTKVGDVSLINDGLKTFVDKKLLEKDYVYGGCGVPNHTLKIKTADLIRVTNATVIDFTDLKENTTSNDCQKSNSCR
;
A
#
# COMPACT_ATOMS: atom_id res chain seq x y z
N MET A 1 1.64 1.11 -13.03
CA MET A 1 1.46 0.13 -11.94
C MET A 1 0.38 0.53 -10.93
N ARG A 2 0.56 1.53 -10.03
CA ARG A 2 -0.49 1.88 -9.03
C ARG A 2 -1.83 2.32 -9.67
N THR A 3 -1.77 2.99 -10.82
CA THR A 3 -2.95 3.40 -11.60
C THR A 3 -3.72 2.20 -12.15
N GLN A 4 -3.06 1.22 -12.79
CA GLN A 4 -3.72 0.03 -13.34
C GLN A 4 -4.46 -0.79 -12.26
N ALA A 5 -3.90 -0.89 -11.05
CA ALA A 5 -4.54 -1.58 -9.94
C ALA A 5 -5.84 -0.87 -9.49
N ILE A 6 -5.80 0.47 -9.42
CA ILE A 6 -6.98 1.29 -9.08
C ILE A 6 -8.01 1.26 -10.21
N ASP A 7 -7.57 1.33 -11.46
CA ASP A 7 -8.43 1.29 -12.64
C ASP A 7 -9.14 -0.05 -12.76
N PHE A 8 -8.43 -1.16 -12.53
CA PHE A 8 -8.99 -2.50 -12.51
C PHE A 8 -10.03 -2.65 -11.40
N ALA A 9 -9.71 -2.18 -10.19
CA ALA A 9 -10.65 -2.20 -9.06
C ALA A 9 -11.91 -1.37 -9.35
N SER A 10 -11.72 -0.15 -9.88
CA SER A 10 -12.81 0.80 -10.16
C SER A 10 -13.73 0.30 -11.27
N ARG A 11 -13.18 -0.35 -12.31
CA ARG A 11 -13.95 -0.91 -13.44
C ARG A 11 -15.05 -1.88 -12.99
N PHE A 12 -14.77 -2.67 -11.96
CA PHE A 12 -15.70 -3.71 -11.48
C PHE A 12 -16.24 -3.43 -10.06
N CYS A 13 -16.02 -2.21 -9.54
CA CYS A 13 -16.41 -1.81 -8.18
C CYS A 13 -15.89 -2.76 -7.09
N LEU A 14 -14.62 -3.15 -7.20
CA LEU A 14 -13.96 -4.08 -6.27
C LEU A 14 -13.35 -3.34 -5.08
N ARG A 15 -13.24 -4.02 -3.94
CA ARG A 15 -12.40 -3.56 -2.83
C ARG A 15 -10.93 -3.64 -3.25
N PHE A 16 -10.12 -2.70 -2.78
CA PHE A 16 -8.67 -2.69 -2.98
C PHE A 16 -7.97 -3.33 -1.76
N PRO A 17 -6.95 -4.19 -1.96
CA PRO A 17 -6.50 -4.79 -3.22
C PRO A 17 -7.56 -5.70 -3.85
N SER A 18 -7.67 -5.72 -5.18
CA SER A 18 -8.65 -6.58 -5.85
C SER A 18 -8.28 -8.06 -5.71
N ILE A 19 -9.23 -8.85 -5.20
CA ILE A 19 -9.09 -10.31 -5.00
C ILE A 19 -10.07 -11.04 -5.92
N ILE A 20 -9.54 -11.96 -6.70
CA ILE A 20 -10.26 -12.87 -7.59
C ILE A 20 -10.18 -14.28 -6.99
N GLN A 21 -11.33 -14.94 -6.82
CA GLN A 21 -11.37 -16.36 -6.49
C GLN A 21 -11.16 -17.17 -7.77
N ALA A 22 -10.17 -18.07 -7.80
CA ALA A 22 -9.76 -18.80 -9.00
C ALA A 22 -10.77 -19.89 -9.38
N ALA A 23 -11.06 -20.03 -10.68
CA ALA A 23 -11.87 -21.14 -11.19
C ALA A 23 -11.18 -22.50 -10.93
N VAL A 24 -11.89 -23.42 -10.31
CA VAL A 24 -11.45 -24.79 -10.04
C VAL A 24 -12.58 -25.74 -10.46
N VAL A 25 -12.24 -26.73 -11.28
CA VAL A 25 -13.20 -27.73 -11.82
C VAL A 25 -13.69 -28.70 -10.72
N GLU A 26 -14.45 -29.74 -11.10
CA GLU A 26 -15.01 -30.76 -10.20
C GLU A 26 -16.01 -30.22 -9.16
N GLU A 27 -16.89 -29.31 -9.59
CA GLU A 27 -17.94 -28.70 -8.76
C GLU A 27 -17.45 -27.92 -7.52
N ILE A 28 -16.15 -27.70 -7.40
CA ILE A 28 -15.55 -26.92 -6.31
C ILE A 28 -16.03 -25.47 -6.35
N THR A 29 -16.05 -24.84 -7.54
CA THR A 29 -16.55 -23.48 -7.72
C THR A 29 -18.06 -23.45 -7.90
N THR A 30 -18.78 -23.61 -6.80
CA THR A 30 -20.24 -23.57 -6.79
C THR A 30 -20.79 -22.17 -7.12
N PRO A 31 -22.02 -22.06 -7.66
CA PRO A 31 -22.70 -20.77 -7.79
C PRO A 31 -22.74 -19.94 -6.49
N LYS A 32 -22.83 -20.61 -5.34
CA LYS A 32 -22.83 -19.97 -4.02
C LYS A 32 -21.48 -19.33 -3.71
N LEU A 33 -20.37 -20.04 -3.96
CA LEU A 33 -19.02 -19.49 -3.79
C LEU A 33 -18.80 -18.26 -4.68
N VAL A 34 -19.13 -18.39 -5.97
CA VAL A 34 -18.95 -17.30 -6.95
C VAL A 34 -19.75 -16.06 -6.55
N ALA A 35 -21.01 -16.23 -6.16
CA ALA A 35 -21.85 -15.13 -5.72
C ALA A 35 -21.39 -14.51 -4.39
N ALA A 36 -20.97 -15.34 -3.42
CA ALA A 36 -20.47 -14.85 -2.14
C ALA A 36 -19.23 -13.95 -2.31
N VAL A 37 -18.27 -14.34 -3.16
CA VAL A 37 -17.08 -13.53 -3.45
C VAL A 37 -17.47 -12.23 -4.13
N SER A 38 -18.37 -12.29 -5.12
CA SER A 38 -18.81 -11.12 -5.89
C SER A 38 -19.59 -10.12 -5.01
N ASN A 39 -20.46 -10.62 -4.12
CA ASN A 39 -21.21 -9.80 -3.16
C ASN A 39 -20.30 -9.13 -2.13
N ALA A 40 -19.16 -9.74 -1.80
CA ALA A 40 -18.13 -9.16 -0.93
C ALA A 40 -17.19 -8.16 -1.65
N ASN A 41 -17.53 -7.75 -2.88
CA ASN A 41 -16.72 -6.86 -3.73
C ASN A 41 -15.34 -7.45 -4.09
N GLY A 42 -15.22 -8.78 -4.14
CA GLY A 42 -14.22 -9.49 -4.93
C GLY A 42 -14.77 -9.88 -6.31
N LEU A 43 -14.05 -10.69 -7.05
CA LEU A 43 -14.54 -11.33 -8.29
C LEU A 43 -14.58 -12.84 -8.11
N GLY A 44 -15.78 -13.42 -8.09
CA GLY A 44 -15.95 -14.88 -8.14
C GLY A 44 -15.69 -15.42 -9.54
N SER A 45 -15.15 -16.64 -9.66
CA SER A 45 -14.94 -17.29 -10.95
C SER A 45 -15.64 -18.65 -11.02
N PHE A 46 -16.51 -18.81 -12.01
CA PHE A 46 -17.22 -20.04 -12.31
C PHE A 46 -16.44 -20.85 -13.36
N ALA A 47 -15.98 -22.05 -12.99
CA ALA A 47 -15.33 -22.96 -13.92
C ALA A 47 -16.36 -23.64 -14.83
N THR A 48 -16.16 -23.59 -16.14
CA THR A 48 -17.00 -24.32 -17.10
C THR A 48 -16.37 -25.62 -17.58
N GLY A 49 -15.10 -25.87 -17.25
CA GLY A 49 -14.41 -27.11 -17.58
C GLY A 49 -15.17 -28.33 -17.03
N LEU A 50 -15.29 -29.38 -17.83
CA LEU A 50 -16.02 -30.62 -17.53
C LEU A 50 -17.56 -30.52 -17.44
N LEU A 51 -18.15 -29.33 -17.57
CA LEU A 51 -19.62 -29.15 -17.52
C LEU A 51 -20.25 -29.18 -18.91
N SER A 52 -21.47 -29.73 -19.03
CA SER A 52 -22.30 -29.62 -20.24
C SER A 52 -22.79 -28.17 -20.48
N THR A 53 -23.21 -27.86 -21.70
CA THR A 53 -23.79 -26.55 -22.06
C THR A 53 -24.98 -26.20 -21.15
N GLU A 54 -25.85 -27.16 -20.87
CA GLU A 54 -27.02 -27.00 -19.99
C GLU A 54 -26.59 -26.74 -18.53
N GLN A 55 -25.57 -27.47 -18.05
CA GLN A 55 -25.02 -27.26 -16.71
C GLN A 55 -24.40 -25.88 -16.57
N VAL A 56 -23.66 -25.41 -17.59
CA VAL A 56 -23.11 -24.05 -17.62
C VAL A 56 -24.22 -23.00 -17.61
N GLN A 57 -25.25 -23.15 -18.45
CA GLN A 57 -26.37 -22.22 -18.50
C GLN A 57 -27.12 -22.17 -17.17
N SER A 58 -27.41 -23.33 -16.57
CA SER A 58 -28.04 -23.44 -15.27
C SER A 58 -27.20 -22.81 -14.17
N GLY A 59 -25.88 -23.06 -14.16
CA GLY A 59 -24.93 -22.47 -13.22
C GLY A 59 -24.88 -20.94 -13.29
N ILE A 60 -24.79 -20.38 -14.50
CA ILE A 60 -24.81 -18.93 -14.73
C ILE A 60 -26.10 -18.30 -14.23
N ARG A 61 -27.25 -18.90 -14.53
CA ARG A 61 -28.55 -18.41 -14.07
C ARG A 61 -28.66 -18.44 -12.54
N LYS A 62 -28.17 -19.50 -11.90
CA LYS A 62 -28.10 -19.57 -10.43
C LYS A 62 -27.20 -18.48 -9.85
N ILE A 63 -26.03 -18.21 -10.45
CA ILE A 63 -25.14 -17.12 -9.99
C ILE A 63 -25.87 -15.78 -10.09
N LYS A 64 -26.53 -15.49 -11.22
CA LYS A 64 -27.29 -14.25 -11.42
C LYS A 64 -28.49 -14.08 -10.49
N GLN A 65 -29.06 -15.19 -9.99
CA GLN A 65 -30.09 -15.15 -8.95
C GLN A 65 -29.51 -14.77 -7.58
N LEU A 66 -28.23 -15.07 -7.32
CA LEU A 66 -27.55 -14.87 -6.05
C LEU A 66 -26.74 -13.56 -5.99
N THR A 67 -26.40 -12.96 -7.13
CA THR A 67 -25.66 -11.70 -7.18
C THR A 67 -25.97 -10.88 -8.43
N THR A 68 -26.00 -9.55 -8.26
CA THR A 68 -26.01 -8.56 -9.36
C THR A 68 -24.60 -8.02 -9.66
N LYS A 69 -23.58 -8.44 -8.89
CA LYS A 69 -22.18 -8.02 -9.04
C LYS A 69 -21.50 -8.83 -10.16
N PRO A 70 -20.47 -8.27 -10.81
CA PRO A 70 -19.76 -8.96 -11.88
C PRO A 70 -19.06 -10.23 -11.36
N PHE A 71 -19.00 -11.25 -12.22
CA PHE A 71 -18.29 -12.50 -11.98
C PHE A 71 -17.61 -12.99 -13.26
N ILE A 72 -16.62 -13.87 -13.11
CA ILE A 72 -15.86 -14.45 -14.21
C ILE A 72 -16.44 -15.80 -14.59
N THR A 73 -16.50 -16.08 -15.88
CA THR A 73 -16.70 -17.45 -16.41
C THR A 73 -15.40 -17.93 -17.05
N ASN A 74 -14.87 -19.07 -16.61
CA ASN A 74 -13.57 -19.57 -17.05
C ASN A 74 -13.74 -20.69 -18.08
N LEU A 75 -13.22 -20.45 -19.29
CA LEU A 75 -13.18 -21.35 -20.42
C LEU A 75 -11.81 -22.03 -20.58
N VAL A 76 -11.85 -23.32 -20.86
CA VAL A 76 -10.67 -24.10 -21.27
C VAL A 76 -10.59 -24.10 -22.79
N ILE A 77 -9.46 -23.67 -23.36
CA ILE A 77 -9.25 -23.70 -24.81
C ILE A 77 -8.86 -25.13 -25.23
N PRO A 78 -9.61 -25.79 -26.14
CA PRO A 78 -9.29 -27.14 -26.62
C PRO A 78 -7.96 -27.15 -27.40
N ASN A 79 -7.13 -28.19 -27.23
CA ASN A 79 -5.87 -28.29 -27.96
C ASN A 79 -5.93 -29.38 -29.04
N LYS A 80 -6.06 -28.94 -30.30
CA LYS A 80 -6.19 -29.82 -31.48
C LYS A 80 -5.04 -30.82 -31.68
N THR A 81 -3.88 -30.63 -31.05
CA THR A 81 -2.70 -31.49 -31.23
C THR A 81 -2.54 -32.59 -30.17
N ARG A 82 -3.42 -32.65 -29.17
CA ARG A 82 -3.32 -33.63 -28.08
C ARG A 82 -4.06 -34.92 -28.40
N LYS A 83 -3.34 -36.04 -28.36
CA LYS A 83 -3.92 -37.38 -28.48
C LYS A 83 -4.65 -37.86 -27.20
N ASP A 84 -4.54 -37.13 -26.09
CA ASP A 84 -5.03 -37.54 -24.76
C ASP A 84 -5.84 -36.43 -24.05
N ASP A 85 -6.59 -35.63 -24.81
CA ASP A 85 -7.31 -34.43 -24.34
C ASP A 85 -8.55 -34.75 -23.46
N SER A 86 -8.69 -36.00 -22.99
CA SER A 86 -9.88 -36.52 -22.31
C SER A 86 -10.11 -35.99 -20.89
N LEU A 87 -9.08 -35.43 -20.26
CA LEU A 87 -9.12 -35.02 -18.85
C LEU A 87 -9.73 -33.64 -18.58
N PHE A 88 -9.71 -32.71 -19.56
CA PHE A 88 -10.24 -31.35 -19.39
C PHE A 88 -10.97 -30.78 -20.61
N SER A 89 -10.95 -31.47 -21.75
CA SER A 89 -11.77 -31.04 -22.86
C SER A 89 -13.24 -31.18 -22.48
N PRO A 90 -14.07 -30.16 -22.76
CA PRO A 90 -15.51 -30.37 -22.83
C PRO A 90 -15.76 -31.61 -23.70
N PRO A 91 -16.80 -32.43 -23.41
CA PRO A 91 -17.21 -33.51 -24.32
C PRO A 91 -17.22 -32.98 -25.76
N LYS A 92 -16.77 -33.79 -26.72
CA LYS A 92 -16.24 -33.37 -28.04
C LYS A 92 -17.11 -32.40 -28.89
N ASP A 93 -18.34 -32.11 -28.48
CA ASP A 93 -19.31 -31.23 -29.13
C ASP A 93 -19.83 -30.07 -28.26
N ASN A 94 -19.16 -29.75 -27.13
CA ASN A 94 -19.72 -28.85 -26.10
C ASN A 94 -19.07 -27.46 -26.02
N PHE A 95 -17.90 -27.23 -26.64
CA PHE A 95 -17.20 -25.94 -26.55
C PHE A 95 -17.96 -24.79 -27.21
N ASP A 96 -18.45 -25.00 -28.44
CA ASP A 96 -19.23 -23.99 -29.17
C ASP A 96 -20.57 -23.71 -28.48
N GLY A 97 -21.25 -24.75 -27.97
CA GLY A 97 -22.48 -24.59 -27.19
C GLY A 97 -22.29 -23.74 -25.93
N ILE A 98 -21.18 -23.95 -25.20
CA ILE A 98 -20.82 -23.10 -24.07
C ILE A 98 -20.60 -21.66 -24.51
N ILE A 99 -19.89 -21.41 -25.63
CA ILE A 99 -19.68 -20.05 -26.15
C ILE A 99 -21.02 -19.36 -26.43
N GLU A 100 -21.97 -20.03 -27.08
CA GLU A 100 -23.30 -19.47 -27.34
C GLU A 100 -24.06 -19.17 -26.04
N VAL A 101 -23.93 -20.02 -25.02
CA VAL A 101 -24.50 -19.74 -23.69
C VAL A 101 -23.87 -18.50 -23.07
N LEU A 102 -22.54 -18.33 -23.09
CA LEU A 102 -21.89 -17.16 -22.51
C LEU A 102 -22.30 -15.86 -23.22
N LEU A 103 -22.41 -15.89 -24.55
CA LEU A 103 -22.84 -14.76 -25.37
C LEU A 103 -24.33 -14.42 -25.15
N SER A 104 -25.20 -15.43 -25.12
CA SER A 104 -26.65 -15.23 -24.92
C SER A 104 -26.98 -14.78 -23.50
N GLU A 105 -26.27 -15.30 -22.51
CA GLU A 105 -26.40 -14.87 -21.12
C GLU A 105 -25.72 -13.52 -20.85
N ASN A 106 -24.95 -12.92 -21.79
CA ASN A 106 -24.24 -11.65 -21.58
C ASN A 106 -23.44 -11.62 -20.27
N VAL A 107 -22.60 -12.63 -20.06
CA VAL A 107 -21.70 -12.67 -18.89
C VAL A 107 -20.72 -11.49 -18.93
N PRO A 108 -20.36 -10.88 -17.78
CA PRO A 108 -19.58 -9.64 -17.81
C PRO A 108 -18.10 -9.87 -18.13
N ILE A 109 -17.56 -11.03 -17.75
CA ILE A 109 -16.14 -11.36 -17.87
C ILE A 109 -15.97 -12.83 -18.27
N VAL A 110 -15.12 -13.07 -19.26
CA VAL A 110 -14.70 -14.41 -19.67
C VAL A 110 -13.19 -14.53 -19.50
N SER A 111 -12.73 -15.57 -18.82
CA SER A 111 -11.32 -15.91 -18.70
C SER A 111 -10.96 -17.17 -19.47
N PHE A 112 -9.75 -17.24 -19.99
CA PHE A 112 -9.24 -18.37 -20.79
C PHE A 112 -8.02 -19.00 -20.14
N ILE A 113 -7.91 -20.32 -20.24
CA ILE A 113 -6.74 -21.09 -19.82
C ILE A 113 -6.36 -22.13 -20.89
N PHE A 114 -5.07 -22.51 -20.92
CA PHE A 114 -4.44 -23.47 -21.84
C PHE A 114 -4.34 -23.08 -23.32
N GLY A 115 -4.74 -21.86 -23.69
CA GLY A 115 -4.47 -21.35 -25.03
C GLY A 115 -4.86 -19.89 -25.22
N ASN A 116 -4.49 -19.37 -26.39
CA ASN A 116 -5.00 -18.12 -26.92
C ASN A 116 -6.27 -18.42 -27.75
N PRO A 117 -7.41 -17.77 -27.51
CA PRO A 117 -8.60 -17.96 -28.32
C PRO A 117 -8.39 -17.49 -29.76
N GLU A 118 -9.11 -18.09 -30.70
CA GLU A 118 -9.08 -17.66 -32.10
C GLU A 118 -9.56 -16.19 -32.24
N PRO A 119 -8.98 -15.39 -33.17
CA PRO A 119 -9.34 -13.98 -33.33
C PRO A 119 -10.84 -13.72 -33.57
N THR A 120 -11.52 -14.65 -34.25
CA THR A 120 -12.96 -14.59 -34.48
C THR A 120 -13.74 -14.69 -33.18
N LEU A 121 -13.35 -15.59 -32.27
CA LEU A 121 -13.98 -15.74 -30.96
C LEU A 121 -13.75 -14.51 -30.07
N ILE A 122 -12.53 -13.97 -30.08
CA ILE A 122 -12.22 -12.71 -29.37
C ILE A 122 -13.15 -11.60 -29.87
N SER A 123 -13.26 -11.43 -31.19
CA SER A 123 -14.11 -10.39 -31.79
C SER A 123 -15.58 -10.53 -31.36
N ARG A 124 -16.13 -11.74 -31.38
CA ARG A 124 -17.51 -12.01 -30.92
C ARG A 124 -17.75 -11.59 -29.47
N PHE A 125 -16.82 -11.88 -28.56
CA PHE A 125 -16.95 -11.44 -27.17
C PHE A 125 -16.82 -9.91 -27.02
N LYS A 126 -15.93 -9.29 -27.79
CA LYS A 126 -15.74 -7.83 -27.79
C LYS A 126 -16.96 -7.07 -28.31
N GLU A 127 -17.64 -7.58 -29.33
CA GLU A 127 -18.90 -7.03 -29.83
C GLU A 127 -19.99 -6.98 -28.74
N LYS A 128 -19.99 -7.98 -27.84
CA LYS A 128 -20.84 -8.02 -26.65
C LYS A 128 -20.30 -7.22 -25.46
N LYS A 129 -19.18 -6.53 -25.62
CA LYS A 129 -18.47 -5.75 -24.57
C LYS A 129 -18.08 -6.61 -23.36
N ILE A 130 -17.82 -7.89 -23.58
CA ILE A 130 -17.37 -8.83 -22.55
C ILE A 130 -15.89 -8.60 -22.30
N TYR A 131 -15.51 -8.44 -21.04
CA TYR A 131 -14.11 -8.25 -20.66
C TYR A 131 -13.36 -9.59 -20.69
N LEU A 132 -12.19 -9.61 -21.32
CA LEU A 132 -11.45 -10.84 -21.58
C LEU A 132 -10.19 -10.93 -20.72
N ILE A 133 -10.00 -12.08 -20.07
CA ILE A 133 -8.83 -12.37 -19.25
C ILE A 133 -8.11 -13.61 -19.78
N GLY A 134 -6.80 -13.53 -20.01
CA GLY A 134 -6.01 -14.65 -20.52
C GLY A 134 -4.99 -15.13 -19.49
N THR A 135 -4.79 -16.43 -19.36
CA THR A 135 -3.79 -17.00 -18.45
C THR A 135 -2.47 -17.26 -19.16
N ALA A 136 -1.36 -16.75 -18.63
CA ALA A 136 -0.01 -16.95 -19.14
C ALA A 136 0.94 -17.43 -18.04
N SER A 137 1.91 -18.26 -18.43
CA SER A 137 2.98 -18.78 -17.58
C SER A 137 4.38 -18.32 -18.00
N SER A 138 4.46 -17.48 -19.04
CA SER A 138 5.67 -16.90 -19.62
C SER A 138 5.39 -15.53 -20.24
N LEU A 139 6.45 -14.78 -20.54
CA LEU A 139 6.34 -13.48 -21.18
C LEU A 139 5.82 -13.60 -22.63
N GLU A 140 6.23 -14.64 -23.34
CA GLU A 140 5.85 -14.91 -24.73
C GLU A 140 4.34 -15.17 -24.85
N GLU A 141 3.79 -15.98 -23.94
CA GLU A 141 2.36 -16.24 -23.85
C GLU A 141 1.58 -14.95 -23.51
N ALA A 142 2.08 -14.17 -22.55
CA ALA A 142 1.47 -12.91 -22.15
C ALA A 142 1.44 -11.88 -23.29
N LYS A 143 2.53 -11.78 -24.07
CA LYS A 143 2.58 -10.94 -25.28
C LYS A 143 1.56 -11.39 -26.31
N THR A 144 1.52 -12.69 -26.60
CA THR A 144 0.57 -13.28 -27.56
C THR A 144 -0.89 -12.94 -27.19
N LEU A 145 -1.26 -13.08 -25.92
CA LEU A 145 -2.61 -12.73 -25.43
C LEU A 145 -2.86 -11.22 -25.50
N SER A 146 -1.89 -10.40 -25.10
CA SER A 146 -2.02 -8.95 -25.11
C SER A 146 -2.24 -8.41 -26.52
N GLU A 147 -1.52 -8.97 -27.50
CA GLU A 147 -1.61 -8.62 -28.92
C GLU A 147 -2.89 -9.14 -29.58
N SER A 148 -3.47 -10.25 -29.09
CA SER A 148 -4.72 -10.81 -29.63
C SER A 148 -5.98 -10.06 -29.18
N GLY A 149 -5.85 -9.11 -28.25
CA GLY A 149 -6.96 -8.27 -27.78
C GLY A 149 -7.51 -8.66 -26.41
N ILE A 150 -6.83 -9.50 -25.64
CA ILE A 150 -7.17 -9.78 -24.24
C ILE A 150 -6.98 -8.51 -23.38
N ASP A 151 -7.89 -8.28 -22.43
CA ASP A 151 -7.92 -7.05 -21.63
C ASP A 151 -7.06 -7.11 -20.37
N ALA A 152 -6.87 -8.28 -19.76
CA ALA A 152 -5.97 -8.50 -18.61
C ALA A 152 -5.32 -9.88 -18.65
N ILE A 153 -4.15 -10.00 -18.04
CA ILE A 153 -3.35 -11.22 -18.07
C ILE A 153 -3.20 -11.80 -16.66
N VAL A 154 -3.60 -13.05 -16.47
CA VAL A 154 -3.26 -13.83 -15.27
C VAL A 154 -1.85 -14.36 -15.42
N ALA A 155 -0.94 -13.90 -14.57
CA ALA A 155 0.41 -14.42 -14.41
C ALA A 155 0.39 -15.66 -13.50
N GLN A 156 0.27 -16.84 -14.09
CA GLN A 156 0.23 -18.11 -13.36
C GLN A 156 1.65 -18.64 -13.10
N GLY A 157 2.15 -18.42 -11.90
CA GLY A 157 3.47 -18.89 -11.48
C GLY A 157 3.53 -20.37 -11.07
N HIS A 158 4.76 -20.87 -10.88
CA HIS A 158 5.03 -22.25 -10.49
C HIS A 158 4.45 -22.68 -9.12
N ALA A 159 4.02 -21.76 -8.27
CA ALA A 159 3.43 -22.07 -6.95
C ALA A 159 1.89 -22.23 -6.92
N ALA A 160 1.17 -21.90 -8.00
CA ALA A 160 -0.25 -22.25 -8.16
C ALA A 160 -0.60 -23.75 -7.94
N GLY A 161 -1.83 -24.01 -7.49
CA GLY A 161 -2.41 -25.34 -7.49
C GLY A 161 -3.05 -25.68 -8.83
N GLY A 162 -3.46 -26.94 -8.99
CA GLY A 162 -4.19 -27.42 -10.17
C GLY A 162 -3.32 -27.54 -11.42
N TYR A 163 -4.00 -27.69 -12.55
CA TYR A 163 -3.38 -27.95 -13.84
C TYR A 163 -2.68 -26.70 -14.39
N ARG A 164 -1.52 -26.96 -15.01
CA ARG A 164 -0.74 -25.98 -15.74
C ARG A 164 -0.39 -26.56 -17.07
N GLU A 165 -0.73 -25.83 -18.11
CA GLU A 165 -0.28 -26.17 -19.44
C GLU A 165 0.16 -24.90 -20.15
N LYS A 166 1.31 -25.01 -20.78
CA LYS A 166 1.87 -23.96 -21.60
C LYS A 166 1.22 -23.98 -22.97
N PHE A 167 1.05 -22.80 -23.56
CA PHE A 167 0.54 -22.65 -24.92
C PHE A 167 1.55 -23.23 -25.92
N PHE A 168 2.84 -23.02 -25.64
CA PHE A 168 3.95 -23.52 -26.43
C PHE A 168 4.54 -24.77 -25.78
N SER A 169 4.99 -25.72 -26.61
CA SER A 169 5.70 -26.95 -26.21
C SER A 169 7.12 -26.64 -25.70
N LEU A 170 7.22 -25.83 -24.65
CA LEU A 170 8.48 -25.57 -23.96
C LEU A 170 8.84 -26.75 -23.04
N PRO A 171 10.14 -26.96 -22.77
CA PRO A 171 10.58 -28.00 -21.82
C PRO A 171 9.87 -27.85 -20.47
N ARG A 172 9.51 -28.99 -19.84
CA ARG A 172 8.84 -29.04 -18.52
C ARG A 172 9.61 -28.34 -17.40
N HIS A 173 10.89 -28.02 -17.60
CA HIS A 173 11.75 -27.37 -16.59
C HIS A 173 11.72 -25.83 -16.64
N ALA A 174 11.08 -25.20 -17.63
CA ALA A 174 11.05 -23.75 -17.76
C ALA A 174 9.85 -23.12 -17.01
N TYR A 175 9.59 -23.49 -15.76
CA TYR A 175 8.53 -22.84 -14.98
C TYR A 175 9.09 -21.64 -14.24
N VAL A 176 8.44 -20.48 -14.41
CA VAL A 176 8.80 -19.25 -13.72
C VAL A 176 7.95 -19.15 -12.45
N ASP A 177 8.57 -18.84 -11.32
CA ASP A 177 7.86 -18.62 -10.07
C ASP A 177 7.00 -17.34 -10.12
N THR A 178 5.92 -17.27 -9.34
CA THR A 178 5.01 -16.11 -9.28
C THR A 178 5.76 -14.81 -9.00
N LEU A 179 6.72 -14.82 -8.07
CA LEU A 179 7.47 -13.61 -7.68
C LEU A 179 8.43 -13.12 -8.78
N THR A 180 8.78 -13.98 -9.73
CA THR A 180 9.61 -13.61 -10.89
C THR A 180 8.74 -13.25 -12.10
N LEU A 181 7.66 -14.00 -12.34
CA LEU A 181 6.78 -13.83 -13.49
C LEU A 181 6.02 -12.49 -13.42
N VAL A 182 5.46 -12.15 -12.25
CA VAL A 182 4.67 -10.92 -12.07
C VAL A 182 5.43 -9.66 -12.49
N PRO A 183 6.64 -9.36 -11.94
CA PRO A 183 7.36 -8.16 -12.35
C PRO A 183 7.87 -8.24 -13.79
N GLN A 184 8.20 -9.44 -14.28
CA GLN A 184 8.57 -9.62 -15.69
C GLN A 184 7.43 -9.21 -16.62
N LEU A 185 6.19 -9.64 -16.35
CA LEU A 185 5.03 -9.25 -17.15
C LEU A 185 4.68 -7.78 -16.95
N ALA A 186 4.62 -7.30 -15.70
CA ALA A 186 4.22 -5.93 -15.38
C ALA A 186 5.14 -4.87 -16.01
N ASN A 187 6.41 -5.20 -16.24
CA ASN A 187 7.38 -4.31 -16.90
C ASN A 187 7.31 -4.34 -18.44
N ASN A 188 6.68 -5.36 -19.04
CA ASN A 188 6.72 -5.59 -20.49
C ASN A 188 5.33 -5.61 -21.16
N ILE A 189 4.26 -5.59 -20.37
CA ILE A 189 2.87 -5.69 -20.84
C ILE A 189 2.07 -4.53 -20.25
N GLU A 190 1.37 -3.79 -21.12
CA GLU A 190 0.55 -2.63 -20.71
C GLU A 190 -0.80 -3.04 -20.08
N ARG A 191 -1.25 -4.27 -20.32
CA ARG A 191 -2.50 -4.80 -19.76
C ARG A 191 -2.34 -5.06 -18.25
N PRO A 192 -3.40 -4.92 -17.44
CA PRO A 192 -3.36 -5.27 -16.02
C PRO A 192 -2.90 -6.71 -15.80
N ILE A 193 -1.93 -6.89 -14.90
CA ILE A 193 -1.39 -8.20 -14.53
C ILE A 193 -2.06 -8.70 -13.24
N ILE A 194 -2.64 -9.88 -13.29
CA ILE A 194 -3.30 -10.56 -12.17
C ILE A 194 -2.35 -11.66 -11.68
N ALA A 195 -1.80 -11.52 -10.48
CA ALA A 195 -0.87 -12.49 -9.94
C ALA A 195 -1.60 -13.76 -9.47
N ALA A 196 -1.15 -14.95 -9.90
CA ALA A 196 -1.72 -16.22 -9.48
C ALA A 196 -0.64 -17.25 -9.11
N GLY A 197 -0.74 -17.78 -7.90
CA GLY A 197 0.04 -18.94 -7.45
C GLY A 197 0.85 -18.70 -6.19
N GLY A 198 0.68 -19.58 -5.19
CA GLY A 198 1.33 -19.45 -3.87
C GLY A 198 0.79 -18.31 -2.99
N ILE A 199 -0.27 -17.61 -3.43
CA ILE A 199 -0.86 -16.47 -2.71
C ILE A 199 -1.98 -17.00 -1.81
N VAL A 200 -1.78 -16.95 -0.49
CA VAL A 200 -2.70 -17.53 0.50
C VAL A 200 -2.99 -16.61 1.71
N GLU A 201 -2.24 -15.52 1.87
CA GLU A 201 -2.34 -14.59 3.01
C GLU A 201 -2.10 -13.13 2.58
N GLY A 202 -2.52 -12.16 3.39
CA GLY A 202 -2.42 -10.73 3.05
C GLY A 202 -0.99 -10.23 2.82
N ARG A 203 0.01 -10.83 3.46
CA ARG A 203 1.44 -10.56 3.20
C ARG A 203 1.84 -10.92 1.76
N SER A 204 1.41 -12.09 1.29
CA SER A 204 1.67 -12.53 -0.08
C SER A 204 0.98 -11.64 -1.12
N ILE A 205 -0.21 -11.12 -0.80
CA ILE A 205 -0.90 -10.10 -1.60
C ILE A 205 -0.07 -8.82 -1.65
N ALA A 206 0.40 -8.32 -0.50
CA ALA A 206 1.22 -7.11 -0.45
C ALA A 206 2.51 -7.24 -1.28
N ALA A 207 3.14 -8.41 -1.26
CA ALA A 207 4.34 -8.69 -2.04
C ALA A 207 4.11 -8.58 -3.55
N VAL A 208 3.10 -9.26 -4.10
CA VAL A 208 2.84 -9.24 -5.55
C VAL A 208 2.32 -7.89 -6.05
N PHE A 209 1.56 -7.16 -5.21
CA PHE A 209 1.19 -5.76 -5.53
C PHE A 209 2.42 -4.85 -5.58
N ALA A 210 3.40 -5.04 -4.68
CA ALA A 210 4.67 -4.31 -4.73
C ALA A 210 5.49 -4.65 -5.99
N LEU A 211 5.31 -5.85 -6.55
CA LEU A 211 5.93 -6.30 -7.80
C LEU A 211 5.17 -5.89 -9.06
N GLY A 212 4.06 -5.15 -8.94
CA GLY A 212 3.34 -4.57 -10.07
C GLY A 212 2.02 -5.25 -10.44
N ALA A 213 1.54 -6.21 -9.64
CA ALA A 213 0.21 -6.79 -9.85
C ALA A 213 -0.91 -5.74 -9.69
N ALA A 214 -1.92 -5.82 -10.56
CA ALA A 214 -3.15 -5.04 -10.49
C ALA A 214 -4.23 -5.72 -9.63
N ALA A 215 -4.21 -7.05 -9.57
CA ALA A 215 -5.08 -7.88 -8.74
C ALA A 215 -4.38 -9.20 -8.39
N VAL A 216 -4.99 -9.99 -7.50
CA VAL A 216 -4.55 -11.37 -7.20
C VAL A 216 -5.65 -12.35 -7.53
N GLN A 217 -5.28 -13.53 -8.01
CA GLN A 217 -6.17 -14.67 -8.21
C GLN A 217 -5.74 -15.83 -7.29
N MET A 218 -6.64 -16.24 -6.40
CA MET A 218 -6.38 -17.19 -5.33
C MET A 218 -7.31 -18.41 -5.45
N GLY A 219 -6.74 -19.61 -5.52
CA GLY A 219 -7.49 -20.87 -5.56
C GLY A 219 -7.54 -21.56 -4.20
N THR A 220 -6.40 -22.07 -3.75
CA THR A 220 -6.24 -22.86 -2.52
C THR A 220 -6.89 -22.21 -1.29
N ALA A 221 -6.78 -20.89 -1.13
CA ALA A 221 -7.38 -20.17 -0.01
C ALA A 221 -8.92 -20.30 0.05
N PHE A 222 -9.59 -20.28 -1.11
CA PHE A 222 -11.05 -20.36 -1.19
C PHE A 222 -11.57 -21.79 -1.07
N LEU A 223 -10.73 -22.82 -1.25
CA LEU A 223 -11.13 -24.22 -1.07
C LEU A 223 -11.61 -24.51 0.37
N ALA A 224 -11.05 -23.79 1.35
CA ALA A 224 -11.36 -23.93 2.78
C ALA A 224 -12.65 -23.21 3.23
N THR A 225 -13.35 -22.56 2.29
CA THR A 225 -14.57 -21.81 2.61
C THR A 225 -15.80 -22.71 2.72
N GLU A 226 -16.80 -22.30 3.50
CA GLU A 226 -18.07 -23.01 3.62
C GLU A 226 -18.86 -23.08 2.30
N GLU A 227 -18.69 -22.08 1.44
CA GLU A 227 -19.36 -21.97 0.14
C GLU A 227 -18.72 -22.86 -0.94
N SER A 228 -17.50 -23.33 -0.70
CA SER A 228 -16.77 -24.25 -1.59
C SER A 228 -17.44 -25.62 -1.66
N GLY A 229 -17.53 -26.17 -2.88
CA GLY A 229 -18.02 -27.53 -3.13
C GLY A 229 -17.05 -28.63 -2.70
N GLN A 230 -15.85 -28.27 -2.25
CA GLN A 230 -14.82 -29.25 -1.87
C GLN A 230 -15.28 -30.16 -0.73
N SER A 231 -15.01 -31.46 -0.79
CA SER A 231 -15.37 -32.39 0.29
C SER A 231 -14.71 -32.02 1.63
N SER A 232 -15.44 -32.20 2.74
CA SER A 232 -14.93 -31.96 4.11
C SER A 232 -13.76 -32.88 4.49
N THR A 233 -13.55 -33.99 3.78
CA THR A 233 -12.43 -34.91 4.03
C THR A 233 -11.09 -34.41 3.50
N TYR A 234 -11.09 -33.51 2.51
CA TYR A 234 -9.86 -33.02 1.86
C TYR A 234 -9.14 -31.95 2.67
N LEU A 235 -9.87 -31.18 3.49
CA LEU A 235 -9.31 -30.11 4.31
C LEU A 235 -9.63 -30.35 5.77
N THR A 236 -8.60 -30.49 6.59
CA THR A 236 -8.70 -30.57 8.05
C THR A 236 -9.22 -29.27 8.70
N ARG A 237 -9.40 -28.19 7.94
CA ARG A 237 -9.90 -26.89 8.41
C ARG A 237 -10.89 -26.31 7.39
N LYS A 238 -12.19 -26.54 7.59
CA LYS A 238 -13.30 -25.81 6.94
C LYS A 238 -14.01 -24.94 7.97
N ASN A 239 -13.54 -23.73 8.21
CA ASN A 239 -14.06 -22.91 9.32
C ASN A 239 -14.31 -21.45 8.97
N LEU A 240 -14.18 -21.04 7.69
CA LEU A 240 -14.35 -19.64 7.30
C LEU A 240 -15.42 -19.52 6.22
N THR A 241 -16.32 -18.56 6.37
CA THR A 241 -17.09 -18.03 5.25
C THR A 241 -16.20 -17.21 4.34
N VAL A 242 -16.63 -16.98 3.09
CA VAL A 242 -15.92 -16.07 2.16
C VAL A 242 -15.70 -14.68 2.77
N ALA A 243 -16.69 -14.15 3.49
CA ALA A 243 -16.59 -12.84 4.13
C ALA A 243 -15.47 -12.80 5.19
N GLN A 244 -15.39 -13.83 6.04
CA GLN A 244 -14.36 -13.93 7.06
C GLN A 244 -12.96 -14.09 6.45
N LEU A 245 -12.82 -14.93 5.42
CA LEU A 245 -11.56 -15.09 4.70
C LEU A 245 -11.11 -13.75 4.11
N LEU A 246 -12.00 -13.03 3.43
CA LEU A 246 -11.67 -11.75 2.82
C LEU A 246 -11.28 -10.71 3.87
N GLU A 247 -12.03 -10.55 4.97
CA GLU A 247 -11.65 -9.60 6.03
C GLU A 247 -10.28 -9.93 6.63
N GLN A 248 -9.97 -11.21 6.83
CA GLN A 248 -8.65 -11.63 7.27
C GLN A 248 -7.56 -11.21 6.28
N LEU A 249 -7.74 -11.51 4.98
CA LEU A 249 -6.77 -11.17 3.93
C LEU A 249 -6.56 -9.66 3.80
N TYR A 250 -7.63 -8.87 3.86
CA TYR A 250 -7.56 -7.41 3.82
C TYR A 250 -6.87 -6.84 5.06
N GLY A 251 -7.19 -7.35 6.25
CA GLY A 251 -6.55 -6.95 7.50
C GLY A 251 -5.04 -7.20 7.47
N GLU A 252 -4.63 -8.42 7.11
CA GLU A 252 -3.22 -8.80 6.97
C GLU A 252 -2.50 -7.97 5.90
N PHE A 253 -3.15 -7.65 4.77
CA PHE A 253 -2.58 -6.77 3.75
C PHE A 253 -2.36 -5.35 4.26
N ILE A 254 -3.36 -4.78 4.95
CA ILE A 254 -3.27 -3.44 5.55
C ILE A 254 -2.16 -3.43 6.59
N GLU A 255 -2.09 -4.44 7.46
CA GLU A 255 -1.02 -4.56 8.44
C GLU A 255 0.35 -4.66 7.76
N SER A 256 0.49 -5.49 6.74
CA SER A 256 1.76 -5.66 6.02
C SER A 256 2.23 -4.39 5.33
N THR A 257 1.32 -3.62 4.74
CA THR A 257 1.65 -2.34 4.11
C THR A 257 1.88 -1.24 5.14
N THR A 258 1.12 -1.22 6.24
CA THR A 258 1.24 -0.23 7.32
C THR A 258 2.47 -0.45 8.17
N GLN A 259 2.79 -1.69 8.55
CA GLN A 259 4.03 -2.05 9.23
C GLN A 259 5.24 -1.72 8.38
N ASN A 260 5.17 -1.84 7.06
CA ASN A 260 6.24 -1.36 6.17
C ASN A 260 6.34 0.17 6.16
N VAL A 261 5.22 0.90 6.24
CA VAL A 261 5.25 2.36 6.42
C VAL A 261 5.80 2.76 7.79
N ILE A 262 5.38 2.10 8.88
CA ILE A 262 5.88 2.35 10.24
C ILE A 262 7.35 1.95 10.35
N ARG A 263 7.76 0.81 9.80
CA ARG A 263 9.16 0.34 9.78
C ARG A 263 10.03 1.22 8.90
N ARG A 264 9.57 1.66 7.72
CA ARG A 264 10.28 2.68 6.92
C ARG A 264 10.34 4.03 7.65
N LYS A 265 9.29 4.42 8.37
CA LYS A 265 9.29 5.62 9.22
C LYS A 265 10.24 5.48 10.40
N GLN A 266 10.29 4.34 11.09
CA GLN A 266 11.25 4.06 12.17
C GLN A 266 12.69 3.98 11.66
N LEU A 267 12.91 3.39 10.48
CA LEU A 267 14.21 3.37 9.80
C LEU A 267 14.64 4.78 9.31
N ASN A 268 13.69 5.71 9.11
CA ASN A 268 13.95 7.12 8.78
C ASN A 268 14.12 8.01 10.03
N THR A 269 14.34 7.44 11.22
CA THR A 269 14.82 8.24 12.35
C THR A 269 16.27 8.60 12.04
N LYS A 270 16.58 9.89 11.94
CA LYS A 270 17.94 10.37 11.65
C LYS A 270 18.90 9.65 12.60
N THR A 271 19.87 8.93 12.07
CA THR A 271 20.89 8.27 12.89
C THR A 271 21.98 9.28 13.25
N LEU A 272 22.81 8.98 14.26
CA LEU A 272 23.98 9.80 14.57
C LEU A 272 24.93 9.92 13.38
N ASP A 273 25.10 8.85 12.62
CA ASP A 273 26.02 8.82 11.48
C ASP A 273 25.49 9.63 10.30
N GLU A 274 24.19 9.60 10.04
CA GLU A 274 23.55 10.48 9.04
C GLU A 274 23.64 11.95 9.44
N LEU A 275 23.44 12.26 10.73
CA LEU A 275 23.57 13.62 11.23
C LEU A 275 25.01 14.12 11.11
N ARG A 276 26.00 13.29 11.47
CA ARG A 276 27.43 13.60 11.31
C ARG A 276 27.79 13.84 9.86
N LEU A 277 27.41 12.92 8.98
CA LEU A 277 27.67 13.00 7.55
C LEU A 277 27.10 14.29 6.95
N MET A 278 25.86 14.65 7.31
CA MET A 278 25.23 15.89 6.85
C MET A 278 25.99 17.11 7.37
N CYS A 279 26.30 17.18 8.66
CA CYS A 279 27.07 18.30 9.21
C CYS A 279 28.45 18.44 8.54
N ASP A 280 29.14 17.32 8.31
CA ASP A 280 30.46 17.28 7.68
C ASP A 280 30.39 17.73 6.22
N GLN A 281 29.40 17.24 5.45
CA GLN A 281 29.16 17.65 4.06
C GLN A 281 28.89 19.15 3.93
N HIS A 282 28.14 19.71 4.88
CA HIS A 282 27.83 21.13 4.93
C HIS A 282 28.90 21.98 5.64
N LYS A 283 30.02 21.38 6.05
CA LYS A 283 31.13 22.02 6.77
C LYS A 283 30.64 22.82 7.99
N VAL A 284 29.75 22.20 8.77
CA VAL A 284 29.19 22.78 9.98
C VAL A 284 30.16 22.58 11.14
N ASP A 285 30.39 23.60 11.94
CA ASP A 285 31.06 23.45 13.24
C ASP A 285 30.02 23.05 14.31
N TYR A 286 30.09 21.79 14.75
CA TYR A 286 29.11 21.22 15.68
C TYR A 286 29.73 20.32 16.74
N LYS A 287 28.98 20.12 17.82
CA LYS A 287 29.24 19.08 18.82
C LYS A 287 27.92 18.40 19.18
N LEU A 288 27.94 17.07 19.23
CA LEU A 288 26.81 16.26 19.71
C LEU A 288 27.03 15.87 21.17
N PHE A 289 25.96 15.95 21.94
CA PHE A 289 25.92 15.53 23.34
C PHE A 289 24.86 14.44 23.46
N GLU A 290 25.17 13.39 24.21
CA GLU A 290 24.20 12.38 24.62
C GLU A 290 23.54 12.86 25.93
N ASP A 291 22.22 13.02 25.89
CA ASP A 291 21.43 13.44 27.05
C ASP A 291 21.33 12.24 28.02
N LYS A 292 21.76 12.43 29.26
CA LYS A 292 21.67 11.39 30.31
C LYS A 292 20.24 11.23 30.82
N ILE A 293 19.39 12.24 30.59
CA ILE A 293 17.97 12.28 30.99
C ILE A 293 17.16 12.90 29.84
N PRO A 294 15.94 12.43 29.53
CA PRO A 294 15.13 13.01 28.45
C PRO A 294 14.83 14.51 28.65
N LEU A 295 15.31 15.34 27.72
CA LEU A 295 15.15 16.80 27.77
C LEU A 295 13.81 17.27 27.21
N LYS A 296 12.81 17.38 28.07
CA LYS A 296 11.44 17.79 27.68
C LYS A 296 11.27 19.31 27.50
N THR A 297 12.17 20.14 28.02
CA THR A 297 12.05 21.60 27.98
C THR A 297 13.42 22.28 27.81
N ALA A 298 13.43 23.52 27.34
CA ALA A 298 14.66 24.33 27.30
C ALA A 298 15.30 24.50 28.70
N LYS A 299 14.49 24.53 29.76
CA LYS A 299 14.97 24.63 31.16
C LYS A 299 15.71 23.37 31.62
N SER A 300 15.27 22.18 31.18
CA SER A 300 15.98 20.93 31.51
C SER A 300 17.33 20.83 30.82
N GLY A 301 17.43 21.29 29.55
CA GLY A 301 18.72 21.28 28.82
C GLY A 301 19.74 22.26 29.40
N VAL A 302 19.27 23.40 29.91
CA VAL A 302 20.10 24.38 30.65
C VAL A 302 20.75 23.75 31.89
N ALA A 303 19.99 23.00 32.69
CA ALA A 303 20.50 22.38 33.90
C ALA A 303 21.53 21.28 33.63
N GLU A 304 21.36 20.54 32.53
CA GLU A 304 22.26 19.44 32.16
C GLU A 304 23.58 19.93 31.55
N TYR A 305 23.53 20.96 30.71
CA TYR A 305 24.69 21.45 29.96
C TYR A 305 25.39 22.66 30.56
N GLY A 306 24.84 23.23 31.65
CA GLY A 306 25.39 24.43 32.29
C GLY A 306 25.34 25.68 31.38
N ILE A 307 24.41 25.72 30.43
CA ILE A 307 24.24 26.81 29.46
C ILE A 307 23.17 27.80 29.95
N SER A 308 23.19 29.03 29.47
CA SER A 308 22.11 29.99 29.73
C SER A 308 20.84 29.66 28.92
N LEU A 309 19.65 30.03 29.42
CA LEU A 309 18.40 29.90 28.65
C LEU A 309 18.44 30.63 27.30
N SER A 310 19.28 31.66 27.19
CA SER A 310 19.50 32.40 25.95
C SER A 310 20.31 31.63 24.90
N GLU A 311 20.98 30.53 25.26
CA GLU A 311 21.71 29.66 24.34
C GLU A 311 20.89 28.45 23.86
N ALA A 312 19.74 28.18 24.51
CA ALA A 312 18.83 27.14 24.07
C ALA A 312 18.01 27.61 22.85
N ALA A 313 17.88 26.75 21.85
CA ALA A 313 17.18 26.98 20.59
C ALA A 313 16.12 25.89 20.34
N PRO A 314 14.97 25.92 21.04
CA PRO A 314 13.88 25.00 20.74
C PRO A 314 13.28 25.23 19.35
N THR A 315 13.12 24.16 18.58
CA THR A 315 12.38 24.15 17.31
C THR A 315 10.90 23.89 17.57
N LEU A 316 10.04 24.81 17.15
CA LEU A 316 8.58 24.68 17.22
C LEU A 316 8.01 24.48 15.82
N ILE A 317 7.16 23.47 15.63
CA ILE A 317 6.44 23.29 14.38
C ILE A 317 5.12 24.06 14.42
N ILE A 318 4.92 24.93 13.44
CA ILE A 318 3.76 25.80 13.34
C ILE A 318 2.98 25.44 12.07
N LYS A 319 1.67 25.25 12.23
CA LYS A 319 0.74 25.03 11.13
C LYS A 319 0.22 26.38 10.64
N THR A 320 0.33 26.62 9.35
CA THR A 320 -0.16 27.81 8.63
C THR A 320 -1.14 27.40 7.54
N ASP A 321 -1.71 28.38 6.84
CA ASP A 321 -2.54 28.13 5.65
C ASP A 321 -1.75 27.50 4.49
N GLU A 322 -0.45 27.79 4.38
CA GLU A 322 0.44 27.30 3.31
C GLU A 322 1.15 25.98 3.65
N GLY A 323 0.92 25.45 4.86
CA GLY A 323 1.55 24.21 5.33
C GLY A 323 2.26 24.36 6.67
N MET A 324 3.16 23.41 6.95
CA MET A 324 3.94 23.37 8.20
C MET A 324 5.26 24.11 8.03
N ILE A 325 5.65 24.90 9.04
CA ILE A 325 6.92 25.60 9.11
C ILE A 325 7.66 25.24 10.40
N ALA A 326 8.99 25.37 10.38
CA ALA A 326 9.82 25.26 11.57
C ALA A 326 10.17 26.67 12.07
N ALA A 327 9.92 26.93 13.36
CA ALA A 327 10.24 28.19 14.02
C ALA A 327 11.23 27.92 15.16
N ILE A 328 12.47 28.34 14.97
CA ILE A 328 13.55 28.19 15.95
C ILE A 328 13.63 29.48 16.75
N ILE A 329 13.38 29.39 18.04
CA ILE A 329 13.31 30.56 18.94
C ILE A 329 14.36 30.47 20.04
N ARG A 330 14.65 31.58 20.71
CA ARG A 330 15.50 31.57 21.90
C ARG A 330 14.77 31.04 23.13
N GLY A 331 15.42 30.25 23.96
CA GLY A 331 14.78 29.50 25.06
C GLY A 331 14.07 30.36 26.11
N ASP A 332 14.50 31.60 26.31
CA ASP A 332 13.91 32.62 27.17
C ASP A 332 12.77 33.43 26.51
N THR A 333 12.42 33.12 25.26
CA THR A 333 11.35 33.79 24.52
C THR A 333 10.14 32.89 24.26
N ARG A 334 9.02 33.48 23.83
CA ARG A 334 7.82 32.81 23.33
C ARG A 334 7.46 33.34 21.94
N VAL A 335 6.87 32.49 21.10
CA VAL A 335 6.37 32.90 19.78
C VAL A 335 5.23 33.91 19.95
N SER A 336 5.35 35.01 19.22
CA SER A 336 4.30 36.01 19.08
C SER A 336 3.51 35.72 17.79
N PHE A 337 2.36 35.05 17.92
CA PHE A 337 1.56 34.68 16.75
C PHE A 337 1.07 35.89 15.95
N ASN A 338 0.88 37.05 16.57
CA ASN A 338 0.49 38.26 15.88
C ASN A 338 1.59 38.74 14.93
N LYS A 339 2.84 38.86 15.44
CA LYS A 339 4.01 39.21 14.61
C LYS A 339 4.22 38.19 13.48
N LEU A 340 4.08 36.90 13.80
CA LEU A 340 4.30 35.84 12.83
C LEU A 340 3.20 35.82 11.74
N LYS A 341 1.93 36.09 12.08
CA LYS A 341 0.85 36.24 11.09
C LYS A 341 1.11 37.39 10.13
N GLU A 342 1.53 38.53 10.65
CA GLU A 342 1.82 39.74 9.86
C GLU A 342 2.98 39.49 8.88
N LEU A 343 4.07 38.91 9.36
CA LEU A 343 5.25 38.58 8.55
C LEU A 343 4.97 37.53 7.48
N LEU A 344 4.16 36.50 7.80
CA LEU A 344 3.84 35.42 6.87
C LEU A 344 2.63 35.71 5.99
N LYS A 345 1.90 36.82 6.22
CA LYS A 345 0.65 37.16 5.52
C LYS A 345 -0.40 36.03 5.55
N THR A 346 -0.48 35.28 6.66
CA THR A 346 -1.40 34.14 6.85
C THR A 346 -2.54 34.50 7.81
N LYS A 347 -3.73 33.91 7.61
CA LYS A 347 -4.90 34.13 8.48
C LYS A 347 -4.90 33.17 9.65
N ASN A 348 -4.64 31.88 9.39
CA ASN A 348 -4.65 30.84 10.41
C ASN A 348 -3.25 30.40 10.78
N ILE A 349 -2.95 30.45 12.07
CA ILE A 349 -1.68 29.95 12.61
C ILE A 349 -1.94 29.27 13.95
N ARG A 350 -1.28 28.14 14.18
CA ARG A 350 -1.26 27.47 15.50
C ARG A 350 -0.05 26.57 15.64
N LEU A 351 0.30 26.20 16.88
CA LEU A 351 1.24 25.11 17.10
C LEU A 351 0.69 23.80 16.53
N ALA A 352 1.57 23.00 15.94
CA ALA A 352 1.27 21.63 15.55
C ALA A 352 1.04 20.77 16.79
N LYS A 353 0.10 19.82 16.72
CA LYS A 353 -0.16 18.85 17.79
C LYS A 353 0.97 17.83 17.87
N PRO A 354 1.19 17.15 19.01
CA PRO A 354 2.21 16.12 19.14
C PRO A 354 2.13 15.04 18.05
N GLU A 355 0.94 14.57 17.68
CA GLU A 355 0.80 13.62 16.56
C GLU A 355 1.19 14.21 15.21
N GLU A 356 0.90 15.49 14.95
CA GLU A 356 1.28 16.18 13.72
C GLU A 356 2.80 16.36 13.63
N ILE A 357 3.45 16.70 14.75
CA ILE A 357 4.91 16.83 14.85
C ILE A 357 5.59 15.50 14.62
N TYR A 358 5.12 14.44 15.28
CA TYR A 358 5.68 13.10 15.11
C TYR A 358 5.50 12.60 13.68
N ASN A 359 4.33 12.83 13.07
CA ASN A 359 4.08 12.44 11.67
C ASN A 359 4.95 13.21 10.66
N LEU A 360 5.32 14.45 10.97
CA LEU A 360 6.12 15.31 10.09
C LEU A 360 7.63 15.05 10.25
N THR A 361 8.10 14.98 11.49
CA THR A 361 9.54 15.04 11.83
C THR A 361 10.09 13.70 12.30
N ASN A 362 9.23 12.72 12.55
CA ASN A 362 9.56 11.42 13.15
C ASN A 362 10.22 11.52 14.55
N THR A 363 10.03 12.65 15.23
CA THR A 363 10.63 12.95 16.54
C THR A 363 9.56 13.39 17.53
N LYS A 364 9.83 13.23 18.82
CA LYS A 364 8.94 13.75 19.87
C LYS A 364 9.14 15.25 20.01
N VAL A 365 8.16 15.93 20.60
CA VAL A 365 8.32 17.32 21.03
C VAL A 365 9.53 17.40 21.97
N GLY A 366 10.49 18.26 21.63
CA GLY A 366 11.79 18.38 22.32
C GLY A 366 12.96 17.87 21.47
N ASP A 367 12.76 16.80 20.71
CA ASP A 367 13.80 16.16 19.88
C ASP A 367 13.84 16.70 18.44
N VAL A 368 12.88 17.56 18.08
CA VAL A 368 12.75 18.16 16.74
C VAL A 368 14.07 18.83 16.36
N SER A 369 14.61 18.44 15.21
CA SER A 369 15.94 18.87 14.78
C SER A 369 16.01 20.39 14.61
N LEU A 370 17.17 20.97 14.86
CA LEU A 370 17.54 22.30 14.42
C LEU A 370 17.71 22.36 12.89
N ILE A 371 18.13 21.25 12.27
CA ILE A 371 18.35 21.15 10.83
C ILE A 371 17.26 20.27 10.22
N ASN A 372 16.19 20.92 9.76
CA ASN A 372 15.04 20.25 9.15
C ASN A 372 15.12 20.32 7.62
N ASP A 373 15.28 19.17 6.98
CA ASP A 373 15.27 19.08 5.51
C ASP A 373 13.84 19.26 4.98
N GLY A 374 13.66 20.14 4.00
CA GLY A 374 12.38 20.35 3.31
C GLY A 374 11.33 21.14 4.10
N LEU A 375 11.63 21.61 5.32
CA LEU A 375 10.76 22.55 6.04
C LEU A 375 11.25 23.99 5.87
N LYS A 376 10.31 24.88 5.57
CA LYS A 376 10.57 26.31 5.59
C LYS A 376 10.90 26.74 7.02
N THR A 377 12.14 27.16 7.25
CA THR A 377 12.67 27.45 8.58
C THR A 377 12.74 28.97 8.81
N PHE A 378 12.26 29.39 9.97
CA PHE A 378 12.39 30.76 10.49
C PHE A 378 13.19 30.74 11.78
N VAL A 379 14.16 31.65 11.89
CA VAL A 379 15.03 31.78 13.06
C VAL A 379 14.78 33.14 13.71
N ASP A 380 14.53 33.15 15.02
CA ASP A 380 14.33 34.39 15.75
C ASP A 380 15.62 35.22 15.80
N LYS A 381 15.55 36.51 15.47
CA LYS A 381 16.74 37.37 15.38
C LYS A 381 17.56 37.43 16.67
N LYS A 382 16.92 37.20 17.83
CA LYS A 382 17.57 37.25 19.15
C LYS A 382 18.54 36.09 19.38
N LEU A 383 18.47 35.02 18.57
CA LEU A 383 19.45 33.93 18.59
C LEU A 383 20.81 34.37 18.04
N LEU A 384 20.86 35.41 17.20
CA LEU A 384 22.12 35.95 16.65
C LEU A 384 22.99 36.65 17.71
N GLU A 385 22.45 36.91 18.90
CA GLU A 385 23.22 37.40 20.06
C GLU A 385 24.16 36.33 20.63
N LYS A 386 24.08 35.08 20.16
CA LYS A 386 24.91 33.96 20.58
C LYS A 386 25.68 33.38 19.40
N ASP A 387 26.97 33.12 19.60
CA ASP A 387 27.81 32.46 18.60
C ASP A 387 27.42 30.99 18.39
N TYR A 388 26.98 30.34 19.47
CA TYR A 388 26.53 28.95 19.47
C TYR A 388 25.16 28.79 20.13
N VAL A 389 24.39 27.84 19.62
CA VAL A 389 23.08 27.48 20.14
C VAL A 389 22.96 25.97 20.30
N TYR A 390 22.05 25.57 21.20
CA TYR A 390 21.82 24.18 21.60
C TYR A 390 20.37 23.81 21.38
N GLY A 391 20.11 22.71 20.67
CA GLY A 391 18.75 22.26 20.42
C GLY A 391 18.67 20.80 19.98
N GLY A 392 17.44 20.31 19.83
CA GLY A 392 17.18 18.96 19.35
C GLY A 392 17.86 18.71 18.00
N CYS A 393 18.28 17.48 17.75
CA CYS A 393 19.01 17.12 16.55
C CYS A 393 18.30 16.11 15.65
N GLY A 394 17.09 15.69 16.03
CA GLY A 394 16.32 14.66 15.34
C GLY A 394 16.74 13.22 15.69
N VAL A 395 17.71 13.07 16.60
CA VAL A 395 18.12 11.79 17.18
C VAL A 395 17.65 11.77 18.64
N PRO A 396 16.96 10.71 19.11
CA PRO A 396 16.52 10.63 20.50
C PRO A 396 17.69 10.74 21.49
N ASN A 397 17.47 11.43 22.62
CA ASN A 397 18.45 11.64 23.70
C ASN A 397 19.76 12.25 23.22
N HIS A 398 19.73 13.10 22.20
CA HIS A 398 20.91 13.83 21.75
C HIS A 398 20.59 15.29 21.50
N THR A 399 21.52 16.14 21.93
CA THR A 399 21.49 17.58 21.73
C THR A 399 22.60 18.00 20.76
N LEU A 400 22.25 18.85 19.78
CA LEU A 400 23.18 19.47 18.85
C LEU A 400 23.57 20.85 19.35
N LYS A 401 24.87 21.06 19.56
CA LYS A 401 25.49 22.39 19.60
C LYS A 401 25.97 22.74 18.20
N ILE A 402 25.58 23.90 17.70
CA ILE A 402 25.94 24.38 16.36
C ILE A 402 26.23 25.89 16.40
N LYS A 403 27.14 26.36 15.55
CA LYS A 403 27.30 27.81 15.32
C LYS A 403 26.00 28.40 14.77
N THR A 404 25.55 29.51 15.32
CA THR A 404 24.30 30.17 14.88
C THR A 404 24.35 30.55 13.40
N ALA A 405 25.51 30.98 12.90
CA ALA A 405 25.72 31.27 11.49
C ALA A 405 25.57 30.02 10.59
N ASP A 406 26.08 28.87 11.03
CA ASP A 406 25.95 27.62 10.29
C ASP A 406 24.53 27.07 10.31
N LEU A 407 23.82 27.22 11.44
CA LEU A 407 22.40 26.90 11.53
C LEU A 407 21.59 27.63 10.45
N ILE A 408 21.75 28.95 10.35
CA ILE A 408 21.04 29.78 9.37
C ILE A 408 21.40 29.36 7.95
N ARG A 409 22.70 29.15 7.68
CA ARG A 409 23.22 28.77 6.37
C ARG A 409 22.70 27.41 5.89
N VAL A 410 22.75 26.38 6.74
CA VAL A 410 22.38 25.01 6.36
C VAL A 410 20.87 24.84 6.23
N THR A 411 20.09 25.54 7.07
CA THR A 411 18.62 25.50 7.00
C THR A 411 18.04 26.45 5.95
N ASN A 412 18.87 27.28 5.31
CA ASN A 412 18.44 28.39 4.47
C ASN A 412 17.34 29.24 5.16
N ALA A 413 17.50 29.47 6.47
CA ALA A 413 16.45 30.04 7.29
C ALA A 413 16.25 31.53 7.01
N THR A 414 15.00 31.97 7.09
CA THR A 414 14.67 33.40 7.12
C THR A 414 14.78 33.92 8.55
N VAL A 415 15.64 34.91 8.78
CA VAL A 415 15.84 35.52 10.10
C VAL A 415 14.84 36.65 10.30
N ILE A 416 14.01 36.56 11.34
CA ILE A 416 12.93 37.53 11.63
C ILE A 416 12.73 37.74 13.12
N ASP A 417 12.12 38.86 13.52
CA ASP A 417 11.70 39.11 14.92
C ASP A 417 10.24 38.72 15.10
N PHE A 418 9.99 37.55 15.69
CA PHE A 418 8.63 37.04 15.90
C PHE A 418 8.41 36.52 17.31
N THR A 419 9.26 36.93 18.25
CA THR A 419 9.20 36.46 19.64
C THR A 419 9.11 37.62 20.63
N ASP A 420 8.54 37.31 21.79
CA ASP A 420 8.49 38.19 22.97
C ASP A 420 9.23 37.51 24.13
N LEU A 421 9.87 38.28 25.02
CA LEU A 421 10.51 37.72 26.21
C LEU A 421 9.47 37.05 27.12
N LYS A 422 9.83 35.93 27.74
CA LYS A 422 9.02 35.36 28.82
C LYS A 422 9.15 36.25 30.05
N GLU A 423 8.03 36.74 30.58
CA GLU A 423 8.04 37.51 31.84
C GLU A 423 8.66 36.65 32.95
N ASN A 424 9.58 37.23 33.70
CA ASN A 424 10.07 36.63 34.94
C ASN A 424 8.89 36.61 35.92
N THR A 425 8.24 35.47 36.09
CA THR A 425 7.35 35.24 37.23
C THR A 425 8.18 35.21 38.50
N THR A 426 8.50 36.38 39.04
CA THR A 426 8.91 36.55 40.44
C THR A 426 7.69 36.28 41.32
N SER A 427 7.72 35.15 42.03
CA SER A 427 7.12 34.91 43.34
C SER A 427 5.84 35.69 43.69
N ASN A 428 4.66 35.06 43.54
CA ASN A 428 3.47 35.45 44.31
C ASN A 428 2.39 34.34 44.47
N ASP A 429 2.76 33.06 44.41
CA ASP A 429 1.85 31.93 44.71
C ASP A 429 2.08 31.36 46.11
N CYS A 430 2.07 32.22 47.13
CA CYS A 430 2.08 31.80 48.52
C CYS A 430 0.96 32.51 49.30
N GLN A 431 -0.27 32.47 48.79
CA GLN A 431 -1.51 32.76 49.53
C GLN A 431 -2.71 32.51 48.62
N LYS A 432 -3.22 31.27 48.56
CA LYS A 432 -4.63 30.91 48.28
C LYS A 432 -4.81 29.39 48.16
N SER A 433 -4.75 28.70 49.29
CA SER A 433 -5.42 27.41 49.46
C SER A 433 -5.64 27.12 50.95
N ASN A 434 -6.54 27.88 51.56
CA ASN A 434 -7.17 27.54 52.84
C ASN A 434 -8.57 28.15 52.85
N SER A 435 -9.52 27.48 52.18
CA SER A 435 -10.94 27.41 52.55
C SER A 435 -11.76 26.85 51.39
N CYS A 436 -12.23 25.62 51.51
CA CYS A 436 -13.64 25.27 51.36
C CYS A 436 -13.82 23.78 51.69
N ARG A 437 -14.26 23.54 52.93
CA ARG A 437 -15.30 22.55 53.23
C ARG A 437 -16.61 22.98 52.60
#